data_AF-A0A843CAI5-F1
#
_entry.id   AF-A0A843CAI5-F1
#
_cell.length_a   1.000
_cell.length_b   1.000
_cell.length_c   1.000
_cell.angle_alpha   90.00
_cell.angle_beta   90.00
_cell.angle_gamma   90.00
#
_symmetry.space_group_name_H-M   'P 1'
#
loop_
_entity.id
_entity.type
_entity.pdbx_description
1 polymer ?
#
loop_
_entity_poly.entity_id
_entity_poly.type
_entity_poly.pdbx_seq_one_letter_code
_entity_poly.pdbx_strand_id
1 'polypeptide(L)'
;MSDLSLEDIEFIKILANCDSTILQAGMNEATRYRLDVQIGVILQEYYKEHTMNTKTGWIEKFEKAGITEDDGKAAIACARRLGMDIS
;
A
#
# COMPACT_ATOMS: atom_id res chain seq x y z
N MET A 1 14.83 7.84 -8.40
CA MET A 1 14.00 7.06 -7.46
C MET A 1 13.53 5.83 -8.20
N SER A 2 13.73 4.66 -7.61
CA SER A 2 13.40 3.37 -8.23
C SER A 2 11.89 3.19 -8.40
N ASP A 3 11.49 2.44 -9.42
CA ASP A 3 10.11 1.97 -9.60
C ASP A 3 9.71 0.99 -8.48
N LEU A 4 8.41 0.77 -8.32
CA LEU A 4 7.88 -0.23 -7.39
C LEU A 4 8.45 -1.62 -7.76
N SER A 5 8.94 -2.36 -6.76
CA SER A 5 9.35 -3.75 -7.00
C SER A 5 8.12 -4.63 -7.26
N LEU A 6 8.30 -5.76 -7.95
CA LEU A 6 7.21 -6.71 -8.18
C LEU A 6 6.56 -7.15 -6.86
N GLU A 7 7.37 -7.34 -5.82
CA GLU A 7 6.88 -7.74 -4.50
C GLU A 7 6.05 -6.63 -3.84
N ASP A 8 6.45 -5.36 -3.97
CA ASP A 8 5.64 -4.25 -3.47
C ASP A 8 4.28 -4.17 -4.17
N ILE A 9 4.28 -4.38 -5.49
CA ILE A 9 3.05 -4.39 -6.30
C ILE A 9 2.13 -5.52 -5.85
N GLU A 10 2.66 -6.72 -5.63
CA GLU A 10 1.88 -7.86 -5.15
C GLU A 10 1.31 -7.61 -3.76
N PHE A 11 2.10 -7.07 -2.83
CA PHE A 11 1.61 -6.73 -1.49
C PHE A 11 0.47 -5.71 -1.55
N ILE A 12 0.60 -4.65 -2.35
CA ILE A 12 -0.45 -3.64 -2.49
C ILE A 12 -1.72 -4.26 -3.09
N LYS A 13 -1.58 -5.12 -4.11
CA LYS A 13 -2.73 -5.81 -4.72
C LYS A 13 -3.40 -6.79 -3.76
N ILE A 14 -2.64 -7.48 -2.91
CA ILE A 14 -3.18 -8.32 -1.83
C ILE A 14 -3.96 -7.47 -0.84
N LEU A 15 -3.40 -6.34 -0.38
CA LEU A 15 -4.09 -5.43 0.53
C LEU A 15 -5.37 -4.86 -0.08
N ALA A 16 -5.38 -4.58 -1.39
CA ALA A 16 -6.56 -4.07 -2.10
C ALA A 16 -7.69 -5.10 -2.21
N ASN A 17 -7.36 -6.39 -2.29
CA ASN A 17 -8.33 -7.45 -2.62
C ASN A 17 -8.65 -8.42 -1.46
N CYS A 18 -7.90 -8.38 -0.35
CA CYS A 18 -8.09 -9.29 0.78
C CYS A 18 -8.72 -8.61 2.00
N ASP A 19 -9.46 -9.40 2.77
CA ASP A 19 -9.98 -8.98 4.07
C ASP A 19 -8.84 -8.91 5.11
N SER A 20 -8.81 -7.83 5.89
CA SER A 20 -7.75 -7.60 6.88
C SER A 20 -7.73 -8.64 7.99
N THR A 21 -8.87 -9.24 8.36
CA THR A 21 -8.93 -10.28 9.39
C THR A 21 -8.30 -11.59 8.92
N ILE A 22 -8.47 -11.92 7.64
CA ILE A 22 -7.84 -13.08 7.00
C ILE A 22 -6.32 -12.87 6.95
N LEU A 23 -5.87 -11.69 6.52
CA LEU A 23 -4.44 -11.37 6.49
C LEU A 23 -3.84 -11.43 7.89
N GLN A 24 -4.49 -10.82 8.89
CA GLN A 24 -4.00 -10.81 10.26
C GLN A 24 -3.85 -12.22 10.85
N ALA A 25 -4.73 -13.16 10.49
CA ALA A 25 -4.65 -14.55 10.95
C ALA A 25 -3.52 -15.36 10.26
N GLY A 26 -3.18 -15.02 9.01
CA GLY A 26 -2.19 -15.74 8.22
C GLY A 26 -0.77 -15.15 8.23
N MET A 27 -0.61 -13.91 8.70
CA MET A 27 0.66 -13.20 8.67
C MET A 27 1.61 -13.62 9.80
N ASN A 28 2.87 -13.86 9.44
CA ASN A 28 3.95 -13.98 10.40
C ASN A 28 4.60 -12.61 10.70
N GLU A 29 5.50 -12.59 11.68
CA GLU A 29 6.19 -11.37 12.12
C GLU A 29 7.01 -10.71 11.00
N ALA A 30 7.67 -11.49 10.15
CA ALA A 30 8.46 -10.96 9.04
C ALA A 30 7.59 -10.23 8.00
N THR A 31 6.43 -10.80 7.66
CA THR A 31 5.46 -10.17 6.76
C THR A 31 4.90 -8.90 7.39
N ARG A 32 4.59 -8.92 8.70
CA ARG A 32 4.10 -7.73 9.41
C ARG A 32 5.14 -6.61 9.41
N TYR A 33 6.39 -6.92 9.74
CA TYR A 33 7.48 -5.98 9.69
C TYR A 33 7.61 -5.34 8.31
N ARG A 34 7.55 -6.15 7.23
CA ARG A 34 7.61 -5.62 5.85
C ARG A 34 6.46 -4.67 5.53
N LEU A 35 5.23 -5.00 5.96
CA LEU A 35 4.09 -4.11 5.76
C LEU A 35 4.33 -2.76 6.43
N ASP A 36 4.83 -2.74 7.67
CA ASP A 36 5.04 -1.50 8.42
C ASP A 36 6.19 -0.65 7.83
N VAL A 37 7.33 -1.26 7.51
CA VAL A 37 8.55 -0.49 7.13
C VAL A 37 8.61 -0.09 5.66
N GLN A 38 7.93 -0.82 4.78
CA GLN A 38 8.02 -0.60 3.34
C GLN A 38 6.67 -0.26 2.74
N ILE A 39 5.68 -1.14 2.88
CA ILE A 39 4.38 -0.95 2.22
C ILE A 39 3.62 0.24 2.83
N GLY A 40 3.70 0.44 4.14
CA GLY A 40 3.12 1.59 4.84
C GLY A 40 3.68 2.90 4.35
N VAL A 41 5.01 2.99 4.20
CA VAL A 41 5.68 4.18 3.66
C VAL A 41 5.23 4.45 2.22
N ILE A 42 5.15 3.41 1.37
CA ILE A 42 4.69 3.55 -0.02
C ILE A 42 3.24 4.06 -0.09
N LEU A 43 2.33 3.44 0.68
CA LEU A 43 0.92 3.84 0.71
C LEU A 43 0.73 5.23 1.31
N GLN A 44 1.55 5.62 2.29
CA GLN A 44 1.57 6.94 2.90
C GLN A 44 1.94 8.03 1.90
N GLU A 45 2.96 7.79 1.08
CA GLU A 45 3.37 8.77 0.07
C GLU A 45 2.36 8.88 -1.07
N TYR A 46 1.79 7.75 -1.50
CA TYR A 46 0.67 7.75 -2.44
C TYR A 46 -0.56 8.49 -1.89
N TYR A 47 -0.89 8.29 -0.62
CA TYR A 47 -1.99 9.00 0.05
C TYR A 47 -1.76 10.52 0.13
N LYS A 48 -0.55 10.95 0.51
CA LYS A 48 -0.17 12.37 0.54
C LYS A 48 -0.30 13.01 -0.83
N GLU A 49 0.15 12.34 -1.88
CA GLU A 49 0.03 12.86 -3.24
C GLU A 49 -1.43 13.02 -3.67
N HIS A 50 -2.29 12.03 -3.40
CA HIS A 50 -3.71 12.13 -3.69
C HIS A 50 -4.44 13.23 -2.90
N THR A 51 -4.03 13.49 -1.66
CA THR A 51 -4.72 14.44 -0.77
C THR A 51 -4.19 15.87 -0.89
N MET A 52 -2.87 16.02 -1.03
CA MET A 52 -2.20 17.32 -1.09
C MET A 52 -1.94 17.77 -2.53
N ASN A 53 -2.24 16.93 -3.53
CA ASN A 53 -1.95 17.17 -4.95
C ASN A 53 -0.47 17.51 -5.20
N THR A 54 0.42 16.92 -4.38
CA THR A 54 1.87 17.08 -4.52
C THR A 54 2.34 16.22 -5.67
N LYS A 55 2.90 16.81 -6.73
CA LYS A 55 3.35 16.08 -7.94
C LYS A 55 4.63 15.26 -7.72
N THR A 56 4.60 14.34 -6.76
CA THR A 56 5.72 13.48 -6.38
C THR A 56 5.87 12.25 -7.28
N GLY A 57 4.86 11.93 -8.10
CA GLY A 57 4.88 10.87 -9.10
C GLY A 57 4.48 9.49 -8.57
N TRP A 58 3.99 9.38 -7.34
CA TRP A 58 3.47 8.13 -6.76
C TRP A 58 2.19 7.65 -7.43
N ILE A 59 1.31 8.57 -7.83
CA ILE A 59 0.10 8.21 -8.60
C ILE A 59 0.51 7.55 -9.92
N GLU A 60 1.40 8.20 -10.67
CA GLU A 60 1.90 7.67 -11.94
C GLU A 60 2.60 6.31 -11.78
N LYS A 61 3.35 6.10 -10.68
CA LYS A 61 3.98 4.82 -10.38
C LYS A 61 2.96 3.72 -10.11
N PHE A 62 1.90 4.01 -9.37
CA PHE A 62 0.82 3.06 -9.10
C PHE A 62 0.11 2.69 -10.41
N GLU A 63 -0.21 3.69 -11.24
CA GLU A 63 -0.82 3.47 -12.55
C GLU A 63 0.05 2.60 -13.47
N LYS A 64 1.36 2.87 -13.55
CA LYS A 64 2.32 2.05 -14.30
C LYS A 64 2.41 0.61 -13.80
N ALA A 65 2.18 0.38 -12.51
CA ALA A 65 2.12 -0.94 -11.89
C ALA A 65 0.75 -1.65 -12.09
N GLY A 66 -0.21 -0.99 -12.74
CA GLY A 66 -1.57 -1.48 -12.89
C GLY A 66 -2.31 -1.55 -11.55
N ILE A 67 -2.07 -0.57 -10.67
CA ILE A 67 -2.79 -0.35 -9.42
C ILE A 67 -3.66 0.89 -9.65
N THR A 68 -4.97 0.72 -9.66
CA THR A 68 -5.93 1.81 -9.88
C THR A 68 -6.07 2.68 -8.63
N GLU A 69 -6.73 3.83 -8.76
CA GLU A 69 -7.06 4.67 -7.60
C GLU A 69 -7.91 3.91 -6.56
N ASP A 70 -8.86 3.09 -7.01
CA ASP A 70 -9.69 2.28 -6.12
C ASP A 70 -8.88 1.19 -5.42
N ASP A 71 -7.94 0.54 -6.12
CA ASP A 71 -7.00 -0.40 -5.50
C ASP A 71 -6.15 0.29 -4.42
N GLY A 72 -5.62 1.48 -4.73
CA GLY A 72 -4.81 2.26 -3.81
C GLY A 72 -5.59 2.64 -2.54
N LYS A 73 -6.84 3.11 -2.70
CA LYS A 73 -7.73 3.42 -1.57
C LYS A 73 -8.08 2.19 -0.75
N ALA A 74 -8.38 1.07 -1.41
CA ALA A 74 -8.69 -0.20 -0.75
C ALA A 74 -7.49 -0.71 0.05
N ALA A 75 -6.29 -0.64 -0.54
CA ALA A 75 -5.05 -1.03 0.12
C ALA A 75 -4.76 -0.16 1.35
N ILE A 76 -4.92 1.16 1.27
CA ILE A 76 -4.79 2.08 2.42
C ILE A 76 -5.80 1.72 3.52
N ALA A 77 -7.06 1.46 3.15
CA ALA A 77 -8.08 1.11 4.12
C ALA A 77 -7.76 -0.22 4.83
N CYS A 78 -7.28 -1.23 4.08
CA CYS A 78 -6.84 -2.50 4.63
C CYS A 78 -5.63 -2.32 5.56
N ALA A 79 -4.61 -1.59 5.11
CA ALA A 79 -3.42 -1.25 5.88
C ALA A 79 -3.76 -0.58 7.23
N ARG A 80 -4.66 0.41 7.23
CA ARG A 80 -5.13 1.07 8.46
C ARG A 80 -5.81 0.09 9.42
N ARG A 81 -6.59 -0.87 8.92
CA ARG A 81 -7.20 -1.93 9.76
C ARG A 81 -6.17 -2.90 10.34
N LEU A 82 -5.05 -3.11 9.64
CA LEU A 82 -3.91 -3.90 10.14
C LEU A 82 -3.07 -3.14 11.18
N GLY A 83 -3.38 -1.86 11.43
CA GLY A 83 -2.74 -1.02 12.44
C GLY A 83 -1.62 -0.12 11.92
N MET A 84 -1.45 -0.02 10.60
CA MET A 84 -0.46 0.88 10.00
C MET A 84 -0.96 2.32 10.07
N ASP A 85 -0.09 3.23 10.53
CA ASP A 85 -0.40 4.65 10.59
C ASP A 85 -0.18 5.30 9.22
N ILE A 86 -1.29 5.62 8.55
CA ILE A 86 -1.31 6.30 7.25
C ILE A 86 -2.18 7.54 7.40
N SER A 87 -1.58 8.74 7.43
CA SER A 87 -2.22 10.02 7.76
C SER A 87 -1.86 11.17 6.83
#